data_AF-A0A7S2ZQV8-F1
#
_entry.id   AF-A0A7S2ZQV8-F1
#
_cell.length_a   1.000
_cell.length_b   1.000
_cell.length_c   1.000
_cell.angle_alpha   90.00
_cell.angle_beta   90.00
_cell.angle_gamma   90.00
#
_symmetry.space_group_name_H-M   'P 1'
#
loop_
_entity.id
_entity.type
_entity.pdbx_description
1 polymer ?
#
loop_
_entity_poly.entity_id
_entity_poly.type
_entity_poly.pdbx_seq_one_letter_code
_entity_poly.pdbx_strand_id
1 'polypeptide(L)'
;MRVDVQLMFYESGLAPFGAPGYQMSRIPIDSLLNEQDQEEAISEKAEASPSPRSANAVAKKSRTRWSAEEDEQLRTLVEKHGEGNWDFLASFFSTGRTGRQLRARWKNNLDPRLVRSVWTSDEDARLLYGRAQGDSWSSLARSFPGRCDNDLKNRFYQLQRGPGSSKLR
;
A
#
# COMPACT_ATOMS: atom_id res chain seq x y z
N MET A 1 -0.18 -38.47 4.43
CA MET A 1 -1.50 -37.85 4.23
C MET A 1 -1.29 -36.33 4.20
N ARG A 2 -1.04 -35.79 3.01
CA ARG A 2 -0.97 -34.34 2.79
C ARG A 2 -2.36 -33.93 2.35
N VAL A 3 -3.05 -33.14 3.17
CA VAL A 3 -4.33 -32.56 2.79
C VAL A 3 -4.04 -31.43 1.80
N ASP A 4 -4.32 -31.70 0.53
CA ASP A 4 -4.12 -30.78 -0.59
C ASP A 4 -5.19 -29.68 -0.52
N VAL A 5 -4.77 -28.45 -0.21
CA VAL A 5 -5.66 -27.29 -0.01
C VAL A 5 -6.40 -26.91 -1.31
N GLN A 6 -5.98 -27.48 -2.43
CA GLN A 6 -6.59 -27.31 -3.75
C GLN A 6 -8.03 -27.88 -3.83
N LEU A 7 -8.38 -28.88 -3.01
CA LEU A 7 -9.69 -29.56 -3.13
C LEU A 7 -10.84 -28.84 -2.42
N MET A 8 -10.54 -27.96 -1.45
CA MET A 8 -11.56 -27.24 -0.67
C MET A 8 -12.28 -26.13 -1.47
N PHE A 9 -11.83 -25.83 -2.69
CA PHE A 9 -12.44 -24.82 -3.57
C PHE A 9 -13.41 -25.41 -4.61
N TYR A 10 -13.50 -26.74 -4.76
CA TYR A 10 -14.23 -27.35 -5.88
C TYR A 10 -15.73 -27.58 -5.65
N GLU A 11 -16.22 -27.58 -4.41
CA GLU A 11 -17.66 -27.84 -4.13
C GLU A 11 -18.54 -26.57 -4.03
N SER A 12 -17.96 -25.37 -4.18
CA SER A 12 -18.69 -24.09 -4.00
C SER A 12 -19.27 -23.49 -5.29
N GLY A 13 -19.22 -24.19 -6.43
CA GLY A 13 -19.89 -23.75 -7.67
C GLY A 13 -19.38 -22.44 -8.29
N LEU A 14 -18.16 -21.99 -7.97
CA LEU A 14 -17.54 -20.83 -8.62
C LEU A 14 -16.63 -21.30 -9.75
N ALA A 15 -16.92 -20.85 -10.97
CA ALA A 15 -16.14 -21.16 -12.16
C ALA A 15 -14.67 -20.72 -12.01
N PRO A 16 -13.70 -21.47 -12.55
CA PRO A 16 -12.30 -21.07 -12.54
C PRO A 16 -12.10 -19.86 -13.47
N PHE A 17 -11.56 -18.77 -12.93
CA PHE A 17 -11.08 -17.65 -13.73
C PHE A 17 -9.86 -18.11 -14.55
N GLY A 18 -10.09 -18.36 -15.84
CA GLY A 18 -9.04 -18.79 -16.76
C GLY A 18 -9.56 -19.50 -18.02
N ALA A 19 -10.51 -18.89 -18.74
CA ALA A 19 -10.89 -19.38 -20.06
C ALA A 19 -9.79 -19.07 -21.10
N PRO A 20 -9.45 -20.01 -21.99
CA PRO A 20 -8.42 -19.82 -23.01
C PRO A 20 -8.91 -18.80 -24.07
N GLY A 21 -8.16 -17.72 -24.24
CA GLY A 21 -8.47 -16.61 -25.16
C GLY A 21 -8.39 -15.22 -24.54
N TYR A 22 -8.25 -15.12 -23.21
CA TYR A 22 -8.11 -13.83 -22.54
C TYR A 22 -6.67 -13.31 -22.62
N GLN A 23 -6.38 -12.49 -23.63
CA GLN A 23 -5.18 -11.64 -23.65
C GLN A 23 -5.37 -10.54 -22.60
N MET A 24 -4.87 -10.74 -21.37
CA MET A 24 -4.63 -9.64 -20.43
C MET A 24 -3.56 -8.74 -21.06
N SER A 25 -3.98 -7.70 -21.78
CA SER A 25 -3.10 -6.58 -22.08
C SER A 25 -2.65 -6.01 -20.73
N ARG A 26 -1.33 -5.89 -20.53
CA ARG A 26 -0.76 -5.32 -19.31
C ARG A 26 -1.23 -3.88 -19.20
N ILE A 27 -2.27 -3.64 -18.40
CA ILE A 27 -2.67 -2.28 -18.06
C ILE A 27 -1.52 -1.65 -17.26
N PRO A 28 -0.91 -0.55 -17.74
CA PRO A 28 0.09 0.18 -16.97
C PRO A 28 -0.52 0.66 -15.65
N ILE A 29 0.26 0.60 -14.57
CA ILE A 29 -0.18 0.79 -13.17
C ILE A 29 -0.67 2.24 -12.88
N ASP A 30 -0.76 3.12 -13.88
CA ASP A 30 -1.25 4.50 -13.75
C ASP A 30 -2.68 4.73 -14.29
N SER A 31 -3.45 3.66 -14.55
CA SER A 31 -4.81 3.78 -15.16
C SER A 31 -5.99 3.49 -14.22
N LEU A 32 -5.86 3.70 -12.90
CA LEU A 32 -7.00 3.62 -11.97
C LEU A 32 -7.04 4.79 -11.00
N LEU A 33 -7.29 5.99 -11.52
CA LEU A 33 -8.04 7.04 -10.84
C LEU A 33 -8.64 7.96 -11.90
N ASN A 34 -9.79 7.59 -12.42
CA ASN A 34 -10.79 8.54 -12.89
C ASN A 34 -12.14 7.83 -12.85
N GLU A 35 -13.24 8.59 -12.81
CA GLU A 35 -14.64 8.14 -12.65
C GLU A 35 -14.99 7.97 -11.15
N GLN A 36 -15.77 8.83 -10.47
CA GLN A 36 -16.85 9.72 -10.88
C GLN A 36 -16.97 10.87 -9.86
N ASP A 37 -16.94 12.10 -10.37
CA ASP A 37 -17.89 13.15 -9.99
C ASP A 37 -18.05 13.98 -11.27
N GLN A 38 -19.07 13.63 -12.05
CA GLN A 38 -19.59 14.42 -13.16
C GLN A 38 -21.00 14.85 -12.81
N GLU A 39 -21.39 15.99 -13.38
CA GLU A 39 -22.64 16.75 -13.23
C GLU A 39 -22.56 17.77 -12.09
N GLU A 40 -22.63 19.08 -12.32
CA GLU A 40 -23.56 19.77 -13.22
C GLU A 40 -22.95 20.91 -14.04
N ALA A 41 -23.52 21.09 -15.22
CA ALA A 41 -23.31 22.19 -16.14
C ALA A 41 -23.95 23.48 -15.62
N ILE A 42 -23.22 24.59 -15.73
CA ILE A 42 -23.84 25.91 -15.91
C ILE A 42 -23.22 26.56 -17.14
N SER A 43 -24.09 26.80 -18.11
CA SER A 43 -23.85 27.57 -19.32
C SER A 43 -23.60 29.04 -18.99
N GLU A 44 -22.58 29.66 -19.56
CA GLU A 44 -22.74 30.95 -20.23
C GLU A 44 -21.51 31.33 -21.07
N LYS A 45 -21.80 31.85 -22.27
CA LYS A 45 -20.84 32.41 -23.22
C LYS A 45 -20.32 33.76 -22.72
N ALA A 46 -19.00 33.98 -22.81
CA ALA A 46 -18.44 35.32 -23.04
C ALA A 46 -17.01 35.25 -23.59
N GLU A 47 -16.85 35.74 -24.82
CA GLU A 47 -15.60 36.17 -25.44
C GLU A 47 -15.01 37.39 -24.70
N ALA A 48 -13.75 37.32 -24.25
CA ALA A 48 -12.82 38.46 -24.15
C ALA A 48 -11.43 38.03 -23.62
N SER A 49 -10.38 38.31 -24.40
CA SER A 49 -8.95 38.21 -24.04
C SER A 49 -8.61 39.17 -22.87
N PRO A 50 -7.74 38.84 -21.88
CA PRO A 50 -6.30 39.11 -22.03
C PRO A 50 -5.29 38.28 -21.16
N SER A 51 -4.02 38.29 -21.59
CA SER A 51 -2.77 38.25 -20.79
C SER A 51 -2.16 36.88 -20.38
N PRO A 52 -0.81 36.70 -20.49
CA PRO A 52 -0.14 35.44 -20.20
C PRO A 52 0.08 35.28 -18.69
N ARG A 53 -0.75 34.46 -18.04
CA ARG A 53 -0.57 34.12 -16.62
C ARG A 53 -0.05 32.70 -16.44
N SER A 54 1.17 32.65 -15.93
CA SER A 54 1.70 31.65 -15.01
C SER A 54 1.62 30.19 -15.46
N ALA A 55 2.71 29.72 -16.05
CA ALA A 55 3.06 28.31 -16.08
C ALA A 55 3.30 27.78 -14.65
N ASN A 56 2.24 27.67 -13.84
CA ASN A 56 2.26 26.82 -12.67
C ASN A 56 1.97 25.39 -13.11
N ALA A 57 3.00 24.77 -13.70
CA ALA A 57 3.07 23.33 -13.79
C ALA A 57 3.05 22.78 -12.37
N VAL A 58 1.90 22.25 -11.94
CA VAL A 58 1.76 21.52 -10.68
C VAL A 58 2.72 20.33 -10.75
N ALA A 59 3.90 20.48 -10.14
CA ALA A 59 4.93 19.46 -10.12
C ALA A 59 4.34 18.17 -9.55
N LYS A 60 4.33 17.10 -10.34
CA LYS A 60 3.92 15.77 -9.89
C LYS A 60 4.73 15.41 -8.65
N LYS A 61 4.04 15.23 -7.51
CA LYS A 61 4.64 14.90 -6.21
C LYS A 61 5.40 13.58 -6.33
N SER A 62 6.72 13.64 -6.50
CA SER A 62 7.57 12.46 -6.60
C SER A 62 7.43 11.65 -5.30
N ARG A 63 7.40 10.31 -5.44
CA ARG A 63 7.43 9.39 -4.30
C ARG A 63 8.84 9.41 -3.70
N THR A 64 9.16 10.46 -2.94
CA THR A 64 10.47 10.64 -2.29
C THR A 64 10.76 9.46 -1.37
N ARG A 65 11.83 8.72 -1.66
CA ARG A 65 12.33 7.64 -0.80
C ARG A 65 12.75 8.21 0.56
N TRP A 66 12.56 7.44 1.62
CA TRP A 66 13.04 7.81 2.96
C TRP A 66 14.55 7.59 3.02
N SER A 67 15.29 8.58 3.49
CA SER A 67 16.72 8.45 3.77
C SER A 67 16.96 7.86 5.16
N ALA A 68 18.19 7.37 5.40
CA ALA A 68 18.55 6.84 6.71
C ALA A 68 18.59 7.94 7.78
N GLU A 69 18.99 9.16 7.38
CA GLU A 69 19.00 10.35 8.22
C GLU A 69 17.58 10.76 8.61
N GLU A 70 16.63 10.72 7.65
CA GLU A 70 15.22 10.98 7.94
C GLU A 70 14.64 9.94 8.91
N ASP A 71 14.99 8.67 8.74
CA ASP A 71 14.55 7.59 9.63
C ASP A 71 15.12 7.74 11.05
N GLU A 72 16.39 8.14 11.18
CA GLU A 72 17.04 8.40 12.47
C GLU A 72 16.41 9.60 13.18
N GLN A 73 16.18 10.67 12.43
CA GLN A 73 15.50 11.85 12.96
C GLN A 73 14.09 11.51 13.44
N LEU A 74 13.35 10.69 12.70
CA LEU A 74 12.01 10.25 13.12
C LEU A 74 12.06 9.40 14.40
N ARG A 75 13.05 8.51 14.53
CA ARG A 75 13.26 7.73 15.77
C ARG A 75 13.54 8.61 16.97
N THR A 76 14.50 9.53 16.85
CA THR A 76 14.84 10.48 17.92
C THR A 76 13.63 11.33 18.34
N LEU A 77 12.86 11.82 17.37
CA LEU A 77 11.68 12.65 17.64
C LEU A 77 10.58 11.87 18.36
N VAL A 78 10.32 10.64 17.95
CA VAL A 78 9.32 9.77 18.60
C VAL A 78 9.77 9.33 19.98
N GLU A 79 11.06 9.08 20.19
CA GLU A 79 11.60 8.78 21.52
C GLU A 79 11.44 9.97 22.48
N LYS A 80 11.71 11.19 21.99
CA LYS A 80 11.64 12.42 22.80
C LYS A 80 10.22 12.91 23.07
N HIS A 81 9.33 12.82 22.08
CA HIS A 81 7.98 13.42 22.14
C HIS A 81 6.85 12.37 22.23
N GLY A 82 7.17 11.09 22.14
CA GLY A 82 6.21 9.99 22.09
C GLY A 82 5.66 9.72 20.68
N GLU A 83 4.96 8.59 20.55
CA GLU A 83 4.24 8.22 19.33
C GLU A 83 2.96 9.05 19.18
N GLY A 84 3.03 10.18 18.47
CA GLY A 84 1.87 11.04 18.29
C GLY A 84 2.22 12.39 17.68
N ASN A 85 1.22 13.28 17.59
CA ASN A 85 1.38 14.65 17.12
C ASN A 85 2.24 14.76 15.84
N TRP A 86 1.96 13.89 14.86
CA TRP A 86 2.80 13.71 13.68
C TRP A 86 2.97 14.99 12.86
N ASP A 87 1.99 15.89 12.88
CA ASP A 87 2.08 17.19 12.21
C ASP A 87 3.07 18.14 12.92
N PHE A 88 3.15 18.07 14.25
CA PHE A 88 4.20 18.75 14.99
C PHE A 88 5.58 18.15 14.68
N LEU A 89 5.70 16.82 14.65
CA LEU A 89 6.98 16.17 14.29
C LEU A 89 7.41 16.48 12.85
N ALA A 90 6.46 16.61 11.93
CA ALA A 90 6.71 16.97 10.54
C ALA A 90 7.35 18.36 10.40
N SER A 91 7.07 19.30 11.32
CA SER A 91 7.67 20.64 11.30
C SER A 91 9.20 20.64 11.45
N PHE A 92 9.78 19.57 12.00
CA PHE A 92 11.23 19.41 12.14
C PHE A 92 11.91 18.90 10.86
N PHE A 93 11.15 18.43 9.87
CA PHE A 93 11.68 17.90 8.62
C PHE A 93 11.74 19.00 7.55
N SER A 94 12.96 19.37 7.13
CA SER A 94 13.18 20.32 6.03
C SER A 94 12.82 19.74 4.65
N THR A 95 12.63 18.43 4.55
CA THR A 95 12.29 17.71 3.31
C THR A 95 10.81 17.81 2.90
N GLY A 96 10.00 18.60 3.64
CA GLY A 96 8.58 18.81 3.33
C GLY A 96 7.72 17.57 3.57
N ARG A 97 8.15 16.67 4.47
CA ARG A 97 7.36 15.50 4.86
C ARG A 97 6.14 15.93 5.65
N THR A 98 5.00 15.28 5.42
CA THR A 98 3.77 15.55 6.16
C THR A 98 3.58 14.58 7.31
N GLY A 99 2.83 14.96 8.36
CA GLY A 99 2.58 14.09 9.51
C GLY A 99 1.98 12.73 9.12
N ARG A 100 1.11 12.70 8.10
CA ARG A 100 0.60 11.46 7.51
C ARG A 100 1.72 10.53 7.01
N GLN A 101 2.75 11.09 6.35
CA GLN A 101 3.89 10.31 5.85
C GLN A 101 4.74 9.77 7.01
N LEU A 102 5.01 10.60 8.02
CA LEU A 102 5.77 10.20 9.21
C LEU A 102 5.06 9.05 9.94
N ARG A 103 3.76 9.20 10.21
CA ARG A 103 2.95 8.14 10.85
C ARG A 103 3.01 6.83 10.07
N ALA A 104 2.86 6.90 8.75
CA ALA A 104 2.91 5.71 7.90
C ALA A 104 4.29 5.06 7.92
N ARG A 105 5.37 5.87 7.88
CA ARG A 105 6.75 5.38 7.95
C ARG A 105 7.03 4.72 9.29
N TRP A 106 6.59 5.33 10.39
CA TRP A 106 6.73 4.77 11.73
C TRP A 106 6.06 3.40 11.82
N LYS A 107 4.74 3.37 11.59
CA LYS A 107 3.91 2.17 11.77
C LYS A 107 4.27 1.00 10.86
N ASN A 108 4.84 1.27 9.69
CA ASN A 108 5.12 0.22 8.71
C ASN A 108 6.58 -0.21 8.71
N ASN A 109 7.50 0.60 9.27
CA ASN A 109 8.93 0.35 9.12
C ASN A 109 9.76 0.62 10.37
N LEU A 110 9.54 1.70 11.12
CA LEU A 110 10.49 2.12 12.16
C LEU A 110 10.10 1.69 13.57
N ASP A 111 8.82 1.39 13.80
CA ASP A 111 8.33 0.93 15.09
C ASP A 111 9.14 -0.30 15.55
N PRO A 112 9.79 -0.25 16.73
CA PRO A 112 10.62 -1.35 17.24
C PRO A 112 9.81 -2.62 17.53
N ARG A 113 8.49 -2.51 17.65
CA ARG A 113 7.59 -3.67 17.79
C ARG A 113 7.52 -4.51 16.51
N LEU A 114 7.97 -4.00 15.37
CA LEU A 114 7.95 -4.71 14.10
C LEU A 114 9.11 -5.72 13.99
N VAL A 115 8.75 -6.95 13.66
CA VAL A 115 9.65 -8.08 13.49
C VAL A 115 10.07 -8.19 12.02
N ARG A 116 11.39 -8.19 11.80
CA ARG A 116 12.03 -8.32 10.47
C ARG A 116 12.45 -9.75 10.12
N SER A 117 11.92 -10.74 10.83
CA SER A 117 12.23 -12.15 10.58
C SER A 117 11.64 -12.63 9.25
N VAL A 118 12.18 -13.73 8.75
CA VAL A 118 11.64 -14.46 7.60
C VAL A 118 10.20 -14.92 7.91
N TRP A 119 9.35 -14.89 6.90
CA TRP A 119 7.99 -15.44 7.00
C TRP A 119 8.03 -16.95 7.13
N THR A 120 7.35 -17.45 8.15
CA THR A 120 7.19 -18.89 8.41
C THR A 120 6.04 -19.47 7.61
N SER A 121 6.09 -20.78 7.34
CA SER A 121 5.00 -21.48 6.66
C SER A 121 3.68 -21.42 7.47
N ASP A 122 3.77 -21.41 8.80
CA ASP A 122 2.60 -21.23 9.68
C ASP A 122 1.99 -19.83 9.55
N GLU A 123 2.82 -18.77 9.48
CA GLU A 123 2.33 -17.41 9.21
C GLU A 123 1.67 -17.33 7.83
N ASP A 124 2.27 -17.92 6.80
CA ASP A 124 1.71 -17.94 5.45
C ASP A 124 0.36 -18.66 5.41
N ALA A 125 0.25 -19.82 6.06
CA ALA A 125 -1.00 -20.59 6.13
C ALA A 125 -2.11 -19.79 6.81
N ARG A 126 -1.82 -19.13 7.95
CA ARG A 126 -2.79 -18.26 8.63
C ARG A 126 -3.19 -17.06 7.78
N LEU A 127 -2.24 -16.45 7.08
CA LEU A 127 -2.49 -15.29 6.22
C LEU A 127 -3.43 -15.65 5.07
N LEU A 128 -3.17 -16.78 4.39
CA LEU A 128 -4.00 -17.27 3.30
C LEU A 128 -5.39 -17.67 3.78
N TYR A 129 -5.48 -18.39 4.91
CA TYR A 129 -6.75 -18.79 5.50
C TYR A 129 -7.62 -17.58 5.84
N GLY A 130 -7.09 -16.62 6.61
CA GLY A 130 -7.85 -15.44 7.00
C GLY A 130 -8.29 -14.61 5.79
N ARG A 131 -7.45 -14.50 4.76
CA ARG A 131 -7.85 -13.79 3.54
C ARG A 131 -8.95 -14.52 2.76
N ALA A 132 -8.97 -15.85 2.76
CA ALA A 132 -10.05 -16.65 2.18
C ALA A 132 -11.37 -16.50 2.95
N GLN A 133 -11.32 -16.24 4.26
CA GLN A 133 -12.49 -15.92 5.09
C GLN A 133 -13.00 -14.48 4.90
N GLY A 134 -12.28 -13.63 4.15
CA GLY A 134 -12.65 -12.24 3.91
C GLY A 134 -12.08 -11.25 4.92
N ASP A 135 -11.16 -11.66 5.79
CA ASP A 135 -10.56 -10.75 6.77
C ASP A 135 -9.80 -9.60 6.11
N SER A 136 -9.94 -8.41 6.71
CA SER A 136 -9.17 -7.23 6.33
C SER A 136 -7.73 -7.30 6.86
N TRP A 137 -6.80 -6.63 6.20
CA TRP A 137 -5.38 -6.58 6.62
C TRP A 137 -5.20 -6.08 8.06
N SER A 138 -6.01 -5.12 8.48
CA SER A 138 -5.99 -4.56 9.83
C SER A 138 -6.61 -5.48 10.88
N SER A 139 -7.54 -6.36 10.49
CA SER A 139 -8.04 -7.43 11.35
C SER A 139 -6.95 -8.47 11.56
N LEU A 140 -6.36 -8.96 10.47
CA LEU A 140 -5.31 -9.97 10.49
C LEU A 140 -4.08 -9.49 11.26
N ALA A 141 -3.61 -8.25 11.07
CA ALA A 141 -2.42 -7.75 11.75
C ALA A 141 -2.51 -7.86 13.30
N ARG A 142 -3.71 -7.91 13.88
CA ARG A 142 -3.89 -8.08 15.34
C ARG A 142 -3.47 -9.47 15.83
N SER A 143 -3.54 -10.49 14.97
CA SER A 143 -3.15 -11.87 15.30
C SER A 143 -1.74 -12.23 14.85
N PHE A 144 -1.00 -11.30 14.25
CA PHE A 144 0.38 -11.49 13.81
C PHE A 144 1.33 -10.60 14.64
N PRO A 145 1.88 -11.13 15.75
CA PRO A 145 2.76 -10.34 16.61
C PRO A 145 3.96 -9.83 15.81
N GLY A 146 4.16 -8.52 15.83
CA GLY A 146 5.25 -7.85 15.14
C GLY A 146 5.13 -7.76 13.61
N ARG A 147 3.98 -8.08 13.01
CA ARG A 147 3.72 -7.79 11.59
C ARG A 147 2.67 -6.69 11.47
N CYS A 148 2.87 -5.74 10.56
CA CYS A 148 1.85 -4.75 10.25
C CYS A 148 0.97 -5.17 9.07
N ASP A 149 -0.16 -4.51 8.91
CA ASP A 149 -1.10 -4.68 7.77
C ASP A 149 -0.38 -4.58 6.41
N ASN A 150 0.60 -3.69 6.30
CA ASN A 150 1.41 -3.55 5.11
C ASN A 150 2.31 -4.78 4.85
N ASP A 151 2.87 -5.40 5.88
CA ASP A 151 3.68 -6.63 5.74
C ASP A 151 2.82 -7.79 5.24
N LEU A 152 1.64 -7.97 5.83
CA LEU A 152 0.68 -9.01 5.46
C LEU A 152 0.25 -8.86 4.00
N LYS A 153 -0.15 -7.64 3.62
CA LYS A 153 -0.53 -7.32 2.24
C LYS A 153 0.62 -7.62 1.27
N ASN A 154 1.84 -7.19 1.59
CA ASN A 154 3.01 -7.43 0.75
C ASN A 154 3.30 -8.93 0.62
N ARG A 155 3.24 -9.68 1.73
CA ARG A 155 3.48 -11.12 1.73
C ARG A 155 2.43 -11.87 0.91
N PHE A 156 1.16 -11.53 1.08
CA PHE A 156 0.07 -12.13 0.32
C PHE A 156 0.28 -11.99 -1.19
N TYR A 157 0.61 -10.79 -1.66
CA TYR A 157 0.91 -10.58 -3.09
C TYR A 157 2.19 -11.30 -3.55
N GLN A 158 3.18 -11.52 -2.67
CA GLN A 158 4.33 -12.35 -3.01
C GLN A 158 3.94 -13.81 -3.22
N LEU A 159 3.11 -14.36 -2.33
CA LEU A 159 2.60 -15.74 -2.43
C LEU A 159 1.78 -15.96 -3.71
N GLN A 160 1.05 -14.94 -4.17
CA GLN A 160 0.26 -15.00 -5.41
C GLN A 160 1.09 -14.99 -6.70
N ARG A 161 2.33 -14.50 -6.69
CA ARG A 161 3.14 -14.33 -7.91
C ARG A 161 3.84 -15.62 -8.38
N GLY A 162 3.59 -16.74 -7.71
CA GLY A 162 4.13 -18.06 -8.05
C GLY A 162 5.66 -18.19 -7.84
N PRO A 163 6.17 -19.42 -7.68
CA PRO A 163 7.60 -19.69 -7.60
C PRO A 163 8.24 -19.43 -8.97
N GLY A 164 8.77 -18.22 -9.16
CA GLY A 164 9.40 -17.78 -10.42
C GLY A 164 9.54 -16.27 -10.58
N SER A 165 8.94 -15.48 -9.68
CA SER A 165 8.95 -14.01 -9.77
C SER A 165 10.02 -13.31 -8.91
N SER A 166 10.80 -14.06 -8.12
CA SER A 166 11.93 -13.52 -7.36
C SER A 166 13.09 -13.24 -8.32
N LYS A 167 13.19 -11.99 -8.81
CA LYS A 167 14.38 -11.52 -9.50
C LYS A 167 15.62 -11.84 -8.66
N LEU A 168 16.53 -12.62 -9.26
CA LEU A 168 17.92 -12.78 -8.85
C LEU A 168 18.48 -11.40 -8.47
N ARG A 169 19.10 -11.33 -7.30
CA ARG A 169 19.72 -10.13 -6.76
C ARG A 169 21.19 -10.09 -7.15
#